data_AF-A0A662BJH9-F1
#
_entry.id   AF-A0A662BJH9-F1
#
_cell.length_a   1.000
_cell.length_b   1.000
_cell.length_c   1.000
_cell.angle_alpha   90.00
_cell.angle_beta   90.00
_cell.angle_gamma   90.00
#
_symmetry.space_group_name_H-M   'P 1'
#
loop_
_entity.id
_entity.type
_entity.pdbx_description
1 polymer ?
#
loop_
_entity_poly.entity_id
_entity_poly.type
_entity_poly.pdbx_seq_one_letter_code
_entity_poly.pdbx_strand_id
1 'polypeptide(L)'
;PRNAKQLLKYKHAKTNTELLETEEEIKSLVNERDYLHITEWNVDDIQADVKWLGLSGSPTKVKKVENVILQSKEAKQINASAEELENFIKELLENHTIG
;
A
#
# COMPACT_ATOMS: atom_id res chain seq x y z
N PRO A 1 21.10 14.18 -20.54
CA PRO A 1 21.56 13.44 -19.33
C PRO A 1 21.73 11.94 -19.60
N ARG A 2 22.85 11.34 -19.16
CA ARG A 2 23.22 9.94 -19.47
C ARG A 2 22.23 8.90 -18.91
N ASN A 3 21.66 9.17 -17.73
CA ASN A 3 20.70 8.28 -17.07
C ASN A 3 19.33 8.27 -17.77
N ALA A 4 18.94 9.36 -18.42
CA ALA A 4 17.69 9.44 -19.16
C ALA A 4 17.65 8.47 -20.34
N LYS A 5 18.80 8.21 -21.00
CA LYS A 5 18.87 7.25 -22.11
C LYS A 5 18.57 5.82 -21.67
N GLN A 6 19.06 5.42 -20.49
CA GLN A 6 18.82 4.07 -19.96
C GLN A 6 17.35 3.89 -19.56
N LEU A 7 16.74 4.91 -18.95
CA LEU A 7 15.31 4.89 -18.64
C LEU A 7 14.45 4.80 -19.91
N LEU A 8 14.75 5.62 -20.92
CA LEU A 8 13.99 5.66 -22.17
C LEU A 8 14.06 4.36 -22.98
N LYS A 9 15.09 3.52 -22.78
CA LYS A 9 15.17 2.18 -23.38
C LYS A 9 13.93 1.33 -23.03
N TYR A 10 13.35 1.52 -21.85
CA TYR A 10 12.22 0.76 -21.33
C TYR A 10 10.90 1.54 -21.37
N LYS A 11 10.83 2.66 -22.11
CA LYS A 11 9.64 3.55 -22.18
C LYS A 11 8.34 2.81 -22.54
N HIS A 12 8.44 1.75 -23.33
CA HIS A 12 7.32 0.95 -23.82
C HIS A 12 7.24 -0.43 -23.19
N ALA A 13 7.94 -0.66 -22.07
CA ALA A 13 7.86 -1.94 -21.37
C ALA A 13 6.45 -2.14 -20.80
N LYS A 14 5.84 -3.30 -21.05
CA LYS A 14 4.43 -3.61 -20.73
C LYS A 14 4.22 -5.08 -20.36
N THR A 15 3.18 -5.36 -19.59
CA THR A 15 2.72 -6.73 -19.29
C THR A 15 1.79 -7.28 -20.38
N ASN A 16 1.48 -8.58 -20.34
CA ASN A 16 0.53 -9.21 -21.26
C ASN A 16 -0.86 -8.57 -21.20
N THR A 17 -1.35 -8.28 -19.99
CA THR A 17 -2.66 -7.65 -19.80
C THR A 17 -2.68 -6.22 -20.36
N GLU A 18 -1.63 -5.43 -20.14
CA GLU A 18 -1.54 -4.06 -20.67
C GLU A 18 -1.42 -4.02 -22.20
N LEU A 19 -0.84 -5.05 -22.82
CA LEU A 19 -0.70 -5.11 -24.27
C LEU A 19 -2.05 -5.26 -24.98
N LEU A 20 -3.06 -5.89 -24.37
CA LEU A 20 -4.36 -6.15 -24.99
C LEU A 20 -5.03 -4.86 -25.50
N GLU A 21 -4.95 -3.79 -24.71
CA GLU A 21 -5.58 -2.49 -24.99
C GLU A 21 -4.63 -1.46 -25.63
N THR A 22 -3.41 -1.88 -25.98
CA THR A 22 -2.39 -0.98 -26.55
C THR A 22 -2.43 -0.99 -28.08
N GLU A 23 -1.95 0.09 -28.70
CA GLU A 23 -1.71 0.21 -30.15
C GLU A 23 -0.83 -0.93 -30.71
N GLU A 24 -1.12 -1.33 -31.96
CA GLU A 24 -0.41 -2.42 -32.65
C GLU A 24 1.09 -2.16 -32.83
N GLU A 25 1.50 -0.90 -33.00
CA GLU A 25 2.91 -0.53 -33.12
C GLU A 25 3.72 -0.84 -31.85
N ILE A 26 3.10 -0.69 -30.68
CA ILE A 26 3.77 -1.02 -29.42
C ILE A 26 3.76 -2.54 -29.21
N LYS A 27 2.68 -3.24 -29.62
CA LYS A 27 2.65 -4.71 -29.57
C LYS A 27 3.75 -5.32 -30.42
N SER A 28 3.92 -4.87 -31.66
CA SER A 28 5.02 -5.33 -32.53
C SER A 28 6.39 -5.00 -31.92
N LEU A 29 6.56 -3.79 -31.39
CA LEU A 29 7.81 -3.39 -30.74
C LEU A 29 8.20 -4.27 -29.55
N VAL A 30 7.23 -4.65 -28.71
CA VAL A 30 7.45 -5.52 -27.55
C VAL A 30 7.73 -6.96 -27.99
N ASN A 31 7.03 -7.46 -29.02
CA ASN A 31 7.28 -8.78 -29.60
C ASN A 31 8.68 -8.90 -30.25
N GLU A 32 9.22 -7.83 -30.80
CA GLU A 32 10.58 -7.79 -31.36
C GLU A 32 11.67 -7.67 -30.28
N ARG A 33 11.31 -7.25 -29.06
CA ARG A 33 12.25 -6.85 -28.01
C ARG A 33 11.83 -7.43 -26.67
N ASP A 34 12.26 -8.65 -26.39
CA ASP A 34 11.97 -9.37 -25.16
C ASP A 34 12.23 -8.57 -23.87
N TYR A 35 13.23 -7.68 -23.86
CA TYR A 35 13.53 -6.84 -22.69
C TYR A 35 12.48 -5.76 -22.39
N LEU A 36 11.51 -5.55 -23.28
CA LEU A 36 10.32 -4.71 -23.05
C LEU A 36 9.15 -5.53 -22.47
N HIS A 37 9.25 -6.85 -22.47
CA HIS A 37 8.22 -7.70 -21.92
C HIS A 37 8.35 -7.77 -20.39
N ILE A 38 7.33 -7.29 -19.67
CA ILE A 38 7.25 -7.42 -18.21
C ILE A 38 6.46 -8.69 -17.92
N THR A 39 7.13 -9.68 -17.32
CA THR A 39 6.48 -10.93 -16.94
C THR A 39 5.41 -10.68 -15.88
N GLU A 40 4.22 -11.19 -16.14
CA GLU A 40 3.07 -11.15 -15.25
C GLU A 40 2.78 -12.57 -14.79
N TRP A 41 2.63 -12.78 -13.48
CA TRP A 41 2.32 -14.10 -12.89
C TRP A 41 0.91 -14.09 -12.33
N ASN A 42 0.15 -15.11 -12.68
CA ASN A 42 -1.15 -15.41 -12.13
C ASN A 42 -1.06 -16.58 -11.13
N VAL A 43 -2.22 -16.98 -10.58
CA VAL A 43 -2.32 -18.07 -9.60
C VAL A 43 -1.86 -19.42 -10.16
N ASP A 44 -2.15 -19.68 -11.44
CA ASP A 44 -1.79 -20.92 -12.11
C ASP A 44 -0.28 -21.00 -12.35
N ASP A 45 0.36 -19.87 -12.69
CA ASP A 45 1.80 -19.77 -12.94
C ASP A 45 2.63 -20.17 -11.71
N ILE A 46 2.12 -19.88 -10.51
CA ILE A 46 2.77 -20.21 -9.23
C ILE A 46 2.18 -21.44 -8.54
N GLN A 47 1.18 -22.09 -9.16
CA GLN A 47 0.49 -23.27 -8.63
C GLN A 47 -0.04 -23.07 -7.19
N ALA A 48 -0.53 -21.87 -6.87
CA ALA A 48 -0.98 -21.55 -5.53
C ALA A 48 -2.37 -22.16 -5.26
N ASP A 49 -2.56 -22.69 -4.04
CA ASP A 49 -3.84 -23.24 -3.61
C ASP A 49 -4.83 -22.11 -3.31
N VAL A 50 -5.89 -22.03 -4.15
CA VAL A 50 -6.92 -20.99 -4.12
C VAL A 50 -7.56 -20.84 -2.74
N LYS A 51 -7.64 -21.90 -1.94
CA LYS A 51 -8.24 -21.84 -0.60
C LYS A 51 -7.48 -20.92 0.36
N TRP A 52 -6.19 -20.67 0.10
CA TRP A 52 -5.31 -19.83 0.91
C TRP A 52 -5.09 -18.43 0.33
N LEU A 53 -5.76 -18.08 -0.77
CA LEU A 53 -5.57 -16.79 -1.43
C LEU A 53 -6.69 -15.80 -1.09
N GLY A 54 -6.33 -14.51 -1.18
CA GLY A 54 -7.27 -13.39 -1.09
C GLY A 54 -8.04 -13.34 0.23
N LEU A 55 -9.27 -12.85 0.16
CA LEU A 55 -10.15 -12.71 1.33
C LEU A 55 -10.55 -14.07 1.93
N SER A 56 -10.75 -15.10 1.09
CA SER A 56 -11.14 -16.44 1.52
C SER A 56 -10.04 -17.16 2.30
N GLY A 57 -8.78 -16.93 1.92
CA GLY A 57 -7.63 -17.53 2.61
C GLY A 57 -7.14 -16.74 3.82
N SER A 58 -7.64 -15.53 4.03
CA SER A 58 -7.21 -14.69 5.14
C SER A 58 -7.85 -15.15 6.46
N PRO A 59 -7.06 -15.46 7.51
CA PRO A 59 -7.60 -15.80 8.82
C PRO A 59 -8.21 -14.59 9.56
N THR A 60 -7.92 -13.37 9.09
CA THR A 60 -8.44 -12.12 9.66
C THR A 60 -9.31 -11.38 8.66
N LYS A 61 -10.30 -10.63 9.16
CA LYS A 61 -11.19 -9.78 8.37
C LYS A 61 -11.31 -8.40 9.00
N VAL A 62 -11.04 -7.36 8.22
CA VAL A 62 -11.17 -5.97 8.68
C VAL A 62 -12.63 -5.69 9.05
N LYS A 63 -12.87 -5.32 10.31
CA LYS A 63 -14.21 -5.04 10.84
C LYS A 63 -14.60 -3.57 10.71
N LYS A 64 -13.66 -2.66 10.93
CA LYS A 64 -13.86 -1.21 10.86
C LYS A 64 -12.54 -0.57 10.44
N VAL A 65 -12.62 0.47 9.61
CA VAL A 65 -11.49 1.33 9.26
C VAL A 65 -11.75 2.68 9.91
N GLU A 66 -10.79 3.16 10.69
CA GLU A 66 -10.85 4.45 11.36
C GLU A 66 -9.78 5.37 10.77
N ASN A 67 -10.17 6.58 10.39
CA ASN A 67 -9.24 7.58 9.90
C ASN A 67 -8.82 8.47 11.08
N VAL A 68 -7.59 8.29 11.55
CA VAL A 68 -7.05 9.10 12.64
C VAL A 68 -6.32 10.30 12.04
N ILE A 69 -6.95 11.47 12.08
CA ILE A 69 -6.31 12.73 11.74
C ILE A 69 -5.50 13.17 12.95
N LEU A 70 -4.17 13.07 12.85
CA LEU A 70 -3.27 13.59 13.86
C LEU A 70 -3.33 15.12 13.84
N GLN A 71 -4.10 15.70 14.77
CA GLN A 71 -4.06 17.13 15.04
C GLN A 71 -2.75 17.49 15.75
N SER A 72 -2.23 18.68 15.50
CA SER A 72 -0.98 19.16 16.11
C SER A 72 -1.07 19.09 17.64
N LYS A 73 -0.09 18.42 18.27
CA LYS A 73 0.03 18.27 19.73
C LYS A 73 -0.07 19.63 20.43
N GLU A 74 -1.18 19.89 21.09
CA GLU A 74 -1.21 20.86 22.17
C GLU A 74 -0.45 20.25 23.36
N ALA A 75 0.64 20.90 23.77
CA ALA A 75 1.32 20.53 25.00
C ALA A 75 0.54 21.13 26.18
N LYS A 76 -0.07 20.29 27.00
CA LYS A 76 -0.78 20.71 28.21
C LYS A 76 0.19 20.67 29.40
N GLN A 77 0.41 21.83 30.03
CA GLN A 77 1.12 21.91 31.30
C GLN A 77 0.12 21.70 32.44
N ILE A 78 0.47 20.84 33.40
CA ILE A 78 -0.39 20.44 34.52
C ILE A 78 0.37 20.71 35.81
N ASN A 79 -0.31 21.26 36.81
CA ASN A 79 0.22 21.53 38.15
C ASN A 79 0.01 20.31 39.06
N ALA A 80 0.79 20.23 40.14
CA ALA A 80 0.72 19.12 41.10
C ALA A 80 -0.47 19.22 42.09
N SER A 81 -1.59 19.84 41.70
CA SER A 81 -2.80 19.87 42.53
C SER A 81 -3.55 18.54 42.43
N ALA A 82 -4.25 18.16 43.50
CA ALA A 82 -4.98 16.89 43.52
C ALA A 82 -6.07 16.83 42.43
N GLU A 83 -6.77 17.95 42.20
CA GLU A 83 -7.86 18.05 41.22
C GLU A 83 -7.34 17.97 39.77
N GLU A 84 -6.21 18.64 39.46
CA GLU A 84 -5.62 18.60 38.12
C GLU A 84 -5.05 17.21 37.79
N LEU A 85 -4.47 16.52 38.77
CA LEU A 85 -4.00 15.14 38.61
C LEU A 85 -5.16 14.17 38.35
N GLU A 86 -6.28 14.30 39.07
CA GLU A 86 -7.44 13.44 38.86
C GLU A 86 -8.03 13.63 37.46
N ASN A 87 -8.16 14.88 37.01
CA ASN A 87 -8.64 15.18 35.66
C ASN A 87 -7.68 14.68 34.57
N PHE A 88 -6.37 14.75 34.81
CA PHE A 88 -5.37 14.20 33.88
C PHE A 88 -5.48 12.67 33.74
N ILE A 89 -5.67 11.95 34.86
CA ILE A 89 -5.82 10.48 34.81
C ILE A 89 -7.08 10.08 34.02
N LYS A 90 -8.20 10.81 34.19
CA LYS A 90 -9.44 10.58 33.42
C LYS A 90 -9.21 10.76 31.92
N GLU A 91 -8.50 11.82 31.54
CA GLU A 91 -8.17 12.13 30.14
C GLU A 91 -7.30 11.02 29.50
N LEU A 92 -6.33 10.47 30.24
CA LEU A 92 -5.47 9.38 29.72
C LEU A 92 -6.22 8.06 29.50
N LEU A 93 -7.20 7.77 30.34
CA LEU A 93 -8.07 6.60 30.20
C LEU A 93 -8.99 6.73 28.98
N GLU A 94 -9.61 7.91 28.81
CA GLU A 94 -10.49 8.19 27.66
C GLU A 94 -9.73 8.14 26.32
N ASN A 95 -8.50 8.68 26.30
CA ASN A 95 -7.63 8.63 25.13
C ASN A 95 -6.94 7.28 24.92
N HIS A 96 -7.28 6.25 25.73
CA HIS A 96 -6.65 4.93 25.68
C HIS A 96 -5.11 4.98 25.70
N THR A 97 -4.55 6.00 26.36
CA THR A 97 -3.10 6.18 26.51
C THR A 97 -2.57 5.34 27.67
N ILE A 98 -3.41 5.17 28.71
CA ILE A 98 -3.18 4.24 29.81
C ILE A 98 -4.49 3.49 30.04
N GLY A 99 -4.48 2.16 29.95
CA GLY A 99 -5.67 1.30 30.06
C GLY A 99 -5.74 0.28 28.94
#